data_AF-A0A7J7L3H0-F1
#
_entry.id   AF-A0A7J7L3H0-F1
#
_cell.length_a   1.000
_cell.length_b   1.000
_cell.length_c   1.000
_cell.angle_alpha   90.00
_cell.angle_beta   90.00
_cell.angle_gamma   90.00
#
_symmetry.space_group_name_H-M   'P 1'
#
loop_
_entity.id
_entity.type
_entity.pdbx_description
1 polymer ?
#
loop_
_entity_poly.entity_id
_entity_poly.type
_entity_poly.pdbx_seq_one_letter_code
_entity_poly.pdbx_strand_id
1 'polypeptide(L)'
;MLSDEEEEEENKGRRNFFSLSVDRHVNLLLPEAQGRRCWGSSHGWLITLGSDMDISLLNALARAQIDQLPQLPRFESFDRDNIKKIILSSKLSSTVDKNCKLMVLYSQSKILAVCSPGEKSWTTLESTIGQLSDVIYFEGMLYV
;
A
#
# COMPACT_ATOMS: atom_id res chain seq x y z
N MET A 1 2.67 5.31 35.13
CA MET A 1 1.22 5.15 34.96
C MET A 1 0.61 6.38 34.30
N LEU A 2 0.47 7.55 34.95
CA LEU A 2 -0.02 8.76 34.27
C LEU A 2 0.90 9.26 33.13
N SER A 3 2.21 9.09 33.28
CA SER A 3 3.21 9.44 32.26
C SER A 3 3.12 8.59 30.99
N ASP A 4 2.76 7.32 31.13
CA ASP A 4 2.82 6.34 30.03
C ASP A 4 1.57 6.49 29.15
N GLU A 5 0.42 6.83 29.75
CA GLU A 5 -0.83 7.12 29.04
C GLU A 5 -0.76 8.45 28.26
N GLU A 6 -0.09 9.47 28.79
CA GLU A 6 0.15 10.74 28.08
C GLU A 6 1.10 10.55 26.88
N GLU A 7 2.12 9.71 27.02
CA GLU A 7 3.06 9.38 25.95
C GLU A 7 2.39 8.54 24.83
N GLU A 8 1.48 7.63 25.19
CA GLU A 8 0.68 6.87 24.22
C GLU A 8 -0.28 7.75 23.41
N GLU A 9 -0.95 8.72 24.04
CA GLU A 9 -1.82 9.67 23.33
C GLU A 9 -1.01 10.63 22.43
N GLU A 10 0.17 11.07 22.84
CA GLU A 10 1.03 11.93 22.00
C GLU A 10 1.57 11.20 20.76
N ASN A 11 1.74 9.87 20.86
CA ASN A 11 2.22 9.02 19.78
C ASN A 11 1.09 8.46 18.89
N LYS A 12 -0.16 8.76 19.22
CA LYS A 12 -1.32 8.29 18.47
C LYS A 12 -1.34 8.87 17.06
N GLY A 13 -1.51 7.99 16.07
CA GLY A 13 -1.49 8.37 14.65
C GLY A 13 -0.11 8.78 14.12
N ARG A 14 0.95 8.71 14.92
CA ARG A 14 2.33 8.99 14.46
C ARG A 14 2.97 7.78 13.79
N ARG A 15 3.89 8.03 12.85
CA ARG A 15 4.62 7.01 12.08
C ARG A 15 6.08 7.41 11.95
N ASN A 16 6.98 6.48 12.27
CA ASN A 16 8.42 6.68 12.17
C ASN A 16 8.92 6.23 10.80
N PHE A 17 9.64 7.12 10.13
CA PHE A 17 10.30 6.85 8.85
C PHE A 17 11.80 7.05 9.02
N PHE A 18 12.60 6.15 8.47
CA PHE A 18 14.03 6.40 8.38
C PHE A 18 14.32 7.19 7.10
N SER A 19 14.90 8.38 7.24
CA SER A 19 15.26 9.21 6.10
C SER A 19 16.74 9.06 5.80
N LEU A 20 17.05 8.51 4.63
CA LEU A 20 18.43 8.33 4.16
C LEU A 20 19.14 9.67 3.90
N SER A 21 18.41 10.72 3.52
CA SER A 21 19.00 12.03 3.19
C SER A 21 19.51 12.79 4.41
N VAL A 22 18.93 12.52 5.58
CA VAL A 22 19.30 13.17 6.85
C VAL A 22 19.80 12.19 7.90
N ASP A 23 19.96 10.91 7.52
CA ASP A 23 20.43 9.79 8.35
C ASP A 23 19.78 9.74 9.74
N ARG A 24 18.45 9.89 9.80
CA ARG A 24 17.71 9.88 11.06
C ARG A 24 16.27 9.42 10.90
N HIS A 25 15.68 9.01 12.03
CA HIS A 25 14.25 8.81 12.12
C HIS A 25 13.51 10.16 12.10
N VAL A 26 12.50 10.24 11.25
CA VAL A 26 11.54 11.34 11.19
C VAL A 26 10.20 10.79 11.64
N ASN A 27 9.62 11.44 12.64
CA ASN A 27 8.30 11.10 13.14
C ASN A 27 7.26 12.01 12.47
N LEU A 28 6.36 11.43 11.69
CA LEU A 28 5.30 12.14 10.99
C LEU A 28 3.95 11.79 11.60
N LEU A 29 3.15 12.82 11.92
CA LEU A 29 1.76 12.64 12.28
C LEU A 29 0.97 12.21 11.04
N LEU A 30 0.50 10.97 10.97
CA LEU A 30 -0.27 10.38 9.87
C LEU A 30 -1.56 9.71 10.40
N PRO A 31 -2.52 10.48 10.94
CA PRO A 31 -3.80 9.96 11.42
C PRO A 31 -4.55 9.14 10.37
N GLU A 32 -4.37 9.46 9.08
CA GLU A 32 -4.95 8.75 7.94
C GLU A 32 -4.48 7.29 7.86
N ALA A 33 -3.31 6.97 8.42
CA ALA A 33 -2.77 5.61 8.49
C ALA A 33 -3.08 4.89 9.82
N GLN A 34 -3.78 5.54 10.76
CA GLN A 34 -4.03 4.98 12.09
C GLN A 34 -4.93 3.75 12.02
N GLY A 35 -4.52 2.67 12.69
CA GLY A 35 -5.24 1.38 12.65
C GLY A 35 -5.18 0.66 11.30
N ARG A 36 -4.40 1.18 10.34
CA ARG A 36 -4.26 0.62 9.00
C ARG A 36 -2.90 -0.03 8.82
N ARG A 37 -2.87 -1.17 8.13
CA ARG A 37 -1.61 -1.78 7.68
C ARG A 37 -1.06 -0.97 6.52
N CYS A 38 0.25 -0.77 6.46
CA CYS A 38 0.89 0.06 5.45
C CYS A 38 1.97 -0.74 4.71
N TRP A 39 2.05 -0.55 3.39
CA TRP A 39 3.17 -1.01 2.56
C TRP A 39 3.79 0.21 1.88
N GLY A 40 5.13 0.24 1.84
CA GLY A 40 5.86 1.26 1.09
C GLY A 40 5.67 1.07 -0.42
N SER A 41 5.53 2.17 -1.13
CA SER A 41 5.54 2.20 -2.60
C SER A 41 6.50 3.28 -3.10
N SER A 42 6.62 3.38 -4.42
CA SER A 42 7.47 4.39 -5.05
C SER A 42 6.94 5.81 -4.82
N HIS A 43 7.85 6.80 -4.89
CA HIS A 43 7.50 8.23 -4.91
C HIS A 43 6.76 8.77 -3.67
N GLY A 44 7.00 8.20 -2.49
CA GLY A 44 6.44 8.69 -1.22
C GLY A 44 4.98 8.28 -0.96
N TRP A 45 4.43 7.41 -1.81
CA TRP A 45 3.12 6.81 -1.60
C TRP A 45 3.23 5.58 -0.71
N LEU A 46 2.32 5.50 0.25
CA LEU A 46 2.02 4.34 1.06
C LEU A 46 0.70 3.76 0.57
N ILE A 47 0.64 2.44 0.46
CA ILE A 47 -0.63 1.76 0.28
C ILE A 47 -1.09 1.35 1.67
N THR A 48 -2.34 1.65 2.01
CA THR A 48 -2.90 1.36 3.33
C THR A 48 -4.12 0.44 3.23
N LEU A 49 -4.26 -0.47 4.18
CA LEU A 49 -5.38 -1.41 4.28
C LEU A 49 -6.02 -1.29 5.67
N GLY A 50 -7.31 -0.97 5.72
CA GLY A 50 -8.08 -0.91 6.96
C GLY A 50 -8.65 -2.26 7.37
N SER A 51 -9.44 -2.24 8.44
CA SER A 51 -10.07 -3.43 9.01
C SER A 51 -11.21 -4.00 8.19
N ASP A 52 -11.86 -3.17 7.39
CA ASP A 52 -12.94 -3.49 6.47
C ASP A 52 -12.43 -3.88 5.07
N MET A 53 -11.11 -4.09 4.92
CA MET A 53 -10.44 -4.43 3.66
C MET A 53 -10.47 -3.30 2.61
N ASP A 54 -10.69 -2.06 3.05
CA ASP A 54 -10.58 -0.88 2.20
C ASP A 54 -9.10 -0.59 1.88
N ILE A 55 -8.80 -0.32 0.61
CA ILE A 55 -7.45 0.08 0.21
C ILE A 55 -7.49 1.56 -0.13
N SER A 56 -6.50 2.30 0.39
CA SER A 56 -6.25 3.67 -0.02
C SER A 56 -4.78 3.92 -0.27
N LEU A 57 -4.49 4.93 -1.09
CA LEU A 57 -3.13 5.44 -1.27
C LEU A 57 -2.99 6.70 -0.43
N LEU A 58 -1.91 6.77 0.35
CA LEU A 58 -1.56 7.90 1.18
C LEU A 58 -0.17 8.39 0.80
N ASN A 59 -0.04 9.63 0.35
CA ASN A 59 1.27 10.26 0.21
C ASN A 59 1.69 10.80 1.58
N ALA A 60 2.66 10.17 2.23
CA ALA A 60 3.07 10.52 3.59
C ALA A 60 3.65 11.94 3.70
N LEU A 61 4.22 12.47 2.61
CA LEU A 61 4.87 13.77 2.57
C LEU A 61 3.90 14.88 2.14
N ALA A 62 3.14 14.63 1.07
CA ALA A 62 2.20 15.61 0.51
C ALA A 62 0.83 15.59 1.19
N ARG A 63 0.55 14.62 2.07
CA ARG A 63 -0.75 14.43 2.73
C ARG A 63 -1.93 14.26 1.76
N ALA A 64 -1.63 13.83 0.54
CA ALA A 64 -2.64 13.50 -0.46
C ALA A 64 -3.16 12.08 -0.22
N GLN A 65 -4.46 11.87 -0.42
CA GLN A 65 -5.13 10.59 -0.21
C GLN A 65 -6.01 10.23 -1.40
N ILE A 66 -6.04 8.94 -1.74
CA ILE A 66 -6.90 8.39 -2.79
C ILE A 66 -7.60 7.17 -2.21
N ASP A 67 -8.90 7.30 -1.97
CA ASP A 67 -9.73 6.30 -1.30
C ASP A 67 -10.55 5.41 -2.24
N GLN A 68 -10.52 5.71 -3.54
CA GLN A 68 -11.35 5.02 -4.55
C GLN A 68 -10.57 3.90 -5.24
N LEU A 69 -10.01 2.99 -4.46
CA LEU A 69 -9.49 1.74 -5.00
C LEU A 69 -10.52 0.63 -4.82
N PRO A 70 -10.66 -0.28 -5.79
CA PRO A 70 -11.59 -1.38 -5.63
C PRO A 70 -11.13 -2.28 -4.49
N GLN A 71 -12.10 -2.78 -3.74
CA GLN A 71 -11.85 -3.79 -2.72
C GLN A 71 -11.16 -4.99 -3.37
N LEU A 72 -10.16 -5.54 -2.68
CA LEU A 72 -9.56 -6.80 -3.13
C LEU A 72 -10.67 -7.85 -3.25
N PRO A 73 -10.60 -8.74 -4.25
CA PRO A 73 -11.57 -9.81 -4.34
C PRO A 73 -11.49 -10.60 -3.02
N ARG A 74 -12.63 -10.81 -2.36
CA ARG A 74 -12.72 -11.65 -1.17
C ARG A 74 -12.51 -13.09 -1.61
N PHE A 75 -11.26 -13.53 -1.63
CA PHE A 75 -10.98 -14.95 -1.78
C PHE A 75 -11.33 -15.65 -0.47
N GLU A 76 -11.79 -16.89 -0.55
CA GLU A 76 -11.98 -17.74 0.63
C GLU A 76 -10.64 -17.80 1.39
N SER A 77 -10.65 -17.43 2.68
CA SER A 77 -9.47 -17.23 3.56
C SER A 77 -8.68 -15.91 3.42
N PHE A 78 -9.25 -14.82 2.90
CA PHE A 78 -8.54 -13.54 2.84
C PHE A 78 -8.23 -12.95 4.23
N ASP A 79 -7.06 -13.26 4.76
CA ASP A 79 -6.42 -12.58 5.89
C ASP A 79 -5.60 -11.38 5.36
N ARG A 80 -5.53 -10.27 6.11
CA ARG A 80 -4.63 -9.15 5.81
C ARG A 80 -3.18 -9.61 5.68
N ASP A 81 -2.81 -10.70 6.37
CA ASP A 81 -1.48 -11.33 6.30
C ASP A 81 -1.17 -12.05 4.97
N ASN A 82 -2.18 -12.23 4.13
CA ASN A 82 -2.00 -12.82 2.82
C ASN A 82 -1.50 -11.83 1.77
N ILE A 83 -1.53 -10.52 2.03
CA ILE A 83 -0.92 -9.54 1.13
C ILE A 83 0.60 -9.53 1.38
N LYS A 84 1.35 -9.94 0.37
CA LYS A 84 2.82 -10.01 0.42
C LYS A 84 3.46 -8.73 -0.08
N LYS A 85 2.93 -8.16 -1.17
CA LYS A 85 3.45 -6.92 -1.74
C LYS A 85 2.36 -6.18 -2.50
N ILE A 86 2.46 -4.85 -2.52
CA ILE A 86 1.66 -4.01 -3.40
C ILE A 86 2.59 -2.96 -4.02
N ILE A 87 2.53 -2.78 -5.34
CA ILE A 87 3.35 -1.82 -6.08
C ILE A 87 2.51 -0.95 -7.02
N LEU A 88 3.09 0.17 -7.42
CA LEU A 88 2.56 1.08 -8.42
C LEU A 88 3.41 1.02 -9.69
N SER A 89 2.78 1.04 -10.86
CA SER A 89 3.49 1.04 -12.14
C SER A 89 4.13 2.40 -12.48
N SER A 90 3.57 3.49 -11.98
CA SER A 90 4.07 4.83 -12.27
C SER A 90 3.87 5.76 -11.09
N LYS A 91 4.51 6.92 -11.17
CA LYS A 91 4.29 8.01 -10.22
C LYS A 91 2.85 8.51 -10.37
N LEU A 92 2.05 8.41 -9.31
CA LEU A 92 0.80 9.16 -9.24
C LEU A 92 1.11 10.65 -9.10
N SER A 93 0.68 11.44 -10.10
CA SER A 93 0.48 12.87 -9.94
C SER A 93 -0.73 13.12 -9.01
N SER A 94 -0.86 14.33 -8.46
CA SER A 94 -2.00 14.73 -7.61
C SER A 94 -3.35 14.52 -8.29
N THR A 95 -3.36 14.52 -9.63
CA THR A 95 -4.45 13.99 -10.45
C THR A 95 -4.16 12.52 -10.72
N VAL A 96 -5.02 11.62 -10.25
CA VAL A 96 -4.96 10.17 -10.53
C VAL A 96 -4.63 9.96 -12.02
N ASP A 97 -3.39 9.53 -12.30
CA ASP A 97 -3.01 9.16 -13.65
C ASP A 97 -3.77 7.88 -13.99
N LYS A 98 -4.66 7.97 -14.98
CA LYS A 98 -5.46 6.81 -15.44
C LYS A 98 -4.58 5.67 -15.96
N ASN A 99 -3.31 5.95 -16.28
CA ASN A 99 -2.34 4.95 -16.72
C ASN A 99 -1.59 4.30 -15.56
N CYS A 100 -1.69 4.82 -14.34
CA CYS A 100 -1.12 4.16 -13.18
C CYS A 100 -1.86 2.84 -12.93
N LYS A 101 -1.11 1.78 -12.64
CA LYS A 101 -1.63 0.46 -12.29
C LYS A 101 -1.17 0.13 -10.89
N LEU A 102 -2.11 -0.26 -10.06
CA LEU A 102 -1.89 -0.89 -8.77
C LEU A 102 -1.75 -2.39 -8.98
N MET A 103 -0.69 -2.99 -8.47
CA MET A 103 -0.45 -4.42 -8.59
C MET A 103 -0.28 -5.00 -7.19
N VAL A 104 -0.95 -6.12 -6.92
CA VAL A 104 -0.95 -6.78 -5.62
C VAL A 104 -0.53 -8.22 -5.76
N LEU A 105 0.46 -8.62 -4.98
CA LEU A 105 0.87 -10.00 -4.78
C LEU A 105 0.28 -10.48 -3.46
N TYR A 106 -0.63 -11.45 -3.53
CA TYR A 106 -1.38 -11.93 -2.38
C TYR A 106 -1.69 -13.42 -2.43
N SER A 107 -2.24 -13.95 -1.34
CA SER A 107 -2.57 -15.37 -1.10
C SER A 107 -1.36 -16.28 -0.92
N GLN A 108 -1.59 -17.49 -0.41
CA GLN A 108 -0.56 -18.52 -0.30
C GLN A 108 -0.08 -19.02 -1.66
N SER A 109 -0.97 -19.01 -2.66
CA SER A 109 -0.67 -19.35 -4.04
C SER A 109 0.04 -18.23 -4.80
N LYS A 110 0.32 -17.09 -4.15
CA LYS A 110 1.10 -15.97 -4.70
C LYS A 110 0.53 -15.45 -6.02
N ILE A 111 -0.76 -15.15 -5.97
CA ILE A 111 -1.53 -14.62 -7.09
C ILE A 111 -1.16 -13.14 -7.28
N LEU A 112 -0.92 -12.76 -8.52
CA LEU A 112 -0.76 -11.37 -8.92
C LEU A 112 -2.08 -10.85 -9.50
N ALA A 113 -2.58 -9.74 -8.98
CA ALA A 113 -3.68 -9.01 -9.58
C ALA A 113 -3.31 -7.56 -9.86
N VAL A 114 -3.92 -6.99 -10.88
CA VAL A 114 -3.72 -5.60 -11.32
C VAL A 114 -5.04 -4.85 -11.38
N CYS A 115 -4.99 -3.56 -11.08
CA CYS A 115 -6.13 -2.66 -11.16
C CYS A 115 -5.67 -1.25 -11.55
N SER A 116 -6.48 -0.51 -12.31
CA SER A 116 -6.29 0.93 -12.48
C SER A 116 -7.06 1.70 -11.40
N PRO A 117 -6.50 2.76 -10.81
CA PRO A 117 -7.26 3.64 -9.92
C PRO A 117 -8.57 4.11 -10.57
N GLY A 118 -9.69 3.98 -9.85
CA GLY A 118 -11.03 4.30 -10.34
C GLY A 118 -11.79 3.16 -11.05
N GLU A 119 -11.13 2.03 -11.34
CA GLU A 119 -11.84 0.81 -11.76
C GLU A 119 -12.50 0.11 -10.57
N LYS A 120 -13.55 -0.68 -10.84
CA LYS A 120 -14.35 -1.35 -9.80
C LYS A 120 -13.90 -2.77 -9.48
N SER A 121 -12.96 -3.33 -10.25
CA SER A 121 -12.55 -4.73 -10.13
C SER A 121 -11.07 -4.90 -10.41
N TRP A 122 -10.50 -5.95 -9.80
CA TRP A 122 -9.14 -6.41 -10.05
C TRP A 122 -9.11 -7.44 -11.18
N THR A 123 -8.06 -7.40 -12.01
CA THR A 123 -7.77 -8.42 -13.01
C THR A 123 -6.65 -9.31 -12.50
N THR A 124 -6.94 -10.59 -12.31
CA THR A 124 -5.91 -11.59 -11.97
C THR A 124 -5.05 -11.88 -13.18
N LEU A 125 -3.73 -11.83 -13.00
CA LEU A 125 -2.76 -12.23 -14.02
C LEU A 125 -2.39 -13.68 -13.78
N GLU A 126 -2.67 -14.54 -14.76
CA GLU A 126 -2.23 -15.94 -14.72
C GLU A 126 -0.73 -16.01 -14.97
N SER A 127 0.01 -16.58 -14.02
CA SER A 127 1.45 -16.86 -14.18
C SER A 127 1.63 -18.26 -14.72
N THR A 128 2.35 -18.39 -15.83
CA THR A 128 2.78 -19.70 -16.36
C THR A 128 3.99 -20.27 -15.62
N ILE A 129 4.62 -19.47 -14.74
CA ILE A 129 5.94 -19.73 -14.16
C ILE A 129 5.87 -20.32 -12.74
N GLY A 130 4.68 -20.64 -12.25
CA GLY A 130 4.45 -21.13 -10.89
C GLY A 130 4.32 -20.00 -9.86
N GLN A 131 4.70 -20.28 -8.61
CA GLN A 131 4.47 -19.40 -7.46
C GLN A 131 5.42 -18.19 -7.44
N LEU A 132 4.86 -16.98 -7.51
CA LEU A 132 5.64 -15.73 -7.54
C LEU A 132 6.22 -15.36 -6.18
N SER A 133 7.52 -15.05 -6.12
CA SER A 133 8.16 -14.67 -4.86
C SER A 133 8.12 -13.17 -4.59
N ASP A 134 8.25 -12.38 -5.65
CA ASP A 134 8.24 -10.92 -5.60
C ASP A 134 7.67 -10.36 -6.91
N VAL A 135 7.38 -9.06 -6.92
CA VAL A 135 6.98 -8.34 -8.14
C VAL A 135 7.59 -6.94 -8.16
N ILE A 136 8.13 -6.54 -9.31
CA ILE A 136 8.70 -5.21 -9.54
C ILE A 136 8.18 -4.68 -10.88
N TYR A 137 7.88 -3.39 -10.93
CA TYR A 137 7.57 -2.69 -12.17
C TYR A 137 8.67 -1.68 -12.46
N PHE A 138 9.28 -1.79 -13.64
CA PHE A 138 10.38 -0.92 -14.05
C PHE A 138 10.35 -0.73 -15.56
N GLU A 139 10.46 0.53 -16.02
CA GLU A 139 10.53 0.91 -17.43
C GLU A 139 9.46 0.27 -18.34
N GLY A 140 8.21 0.27 -17.89
CA GLY A 140 7.09 -0.28 -18.68
C GLY A 140 6.90 -1.79 -18.55
N MET A 141 7.84 -2.48 -17.88
CA MET A 141 7.89 -3.93 -17.78
C MET A 141 7.61 -4.41 -16.36
N LEU A 142 6.94 -5.55 -16.28
CA LEU A 142 6.67 -6.27 -15.04
C LEU A 142 7.66 -7.42 -14.90
N TYR A 143 8.31 -7.50 -13.75
CA TYR A 143 9.27 -8.54 -13.39
C TYR A 143 8.69 -9.33 -12.20
N VAL A 144 8.63 -10.66 -12.35
CA VAL A 144 8.00 -11.61 -11.42
C VAL A 144 8.89 -12.82 -11.16
#